data_AF-A0A2E4P2W9-F1
#
_entry.id   AF-A0A2E4P2W9-F1
#
_cell.length_a   1.000
_cell.length_b   1.000
_cell.length_c   1.000
_cell.angle_alpha   90.00
_cell.angle_beta   90.00
_cell.angle_gamma   90.00
#
_symmetry.space_group_name_H-M   'P 1'
#
loop_
_entity.id
_entity.type
_entity.pdbx_description
1 polymer ?
#
loop_
_entity_poly.entity_id
_entity_poly.type
_entity_poly.pdbx_seq_one_letter_code
_entity_poly.pdbx_strand_id
1 'polypeptide(L)' 'MKVLVTVKRVIDYNVKVRVKPDNTGVDLANVKMAMNPFC' A
#
# COMPACT_ATOMS: atom_id res chain seq x y z
N MET A 1 7.60 29.72 -8.71
CA MET A 1 7.71 28.36 -9.27
C MET A 1 6.74 27.45 -8.53
N LYS A 2 6.02 26.55 -9.21
CA LYS A 2 5.10 25.59 -8.57
C LYS A 2 5.43 24.17 -9.06
N VAL A 3 5.43 23.20 -8.14
CA VAL A 3 5.73 21.79 -8.41
C VAL A 3 4.60 20.93 -7.85
N LEU A 4 4.17 19.94 -8.61
CA LEU A 4 3.18 18.96 -8.20
C LEU A 4 3.90 17.62 -7.94
N VAL A 5 3.65 17.02 -6.79
CA VAL A 5 4.21 15.70 -6.41
C VAL A 5 3.07 14.75 -6.13
N THR A 6 3.01 13.65 -6.89
CA THR A 6 1.96 12.63 -6.74
C THR A 6 2.38 11.62 -5.69
N VAL A 7 1.53 11.39 -4.70
CA VAL A 7 1.72 10.36 -3.68
C VAL A 7 0.72 9.22 -3.84
N LYS A 8 1.11 8.01 -3.41
CA LYS A 8 0.25 6.83 -3.40
C LYS A 8 0.24 6.18 -2.02
N ARG A 9 -0.95 5.81 -1.53
CA ARG A 9 -1.12 5.01 -0.31
C ARG A 9 -1.00 3.53 -0.64
N VAL A 10 -0.14 2.81 0.09
CA VAL A 10 0.17 1.38 -0.08
C VAL A 10 0.22 0.66 1.27
N ILE A 11 0.38 -0.66 1.26
CA ILE A 11 0.68 -1.44 2.48
C ILE A 11 2.06 -1.00 3.01
N ASP A 12 2.19 -0.84 4.32
CA ASP A 12 3.48 -0.52 4.96
C ASP A 12 4.53 -1.56 4.58
N TYR A 13 5.74 -1.09 4.26
CA TYR A 13 6.81 -1.95 3.73
C TYR A 13 7.27 -3.03 4.74
N ASN A 14 6.98 -2.86 6.04
CA ASN A 14 7.29 -3.85 7.08
C ASN A 14 6.19 -4.93 7.24
N VAL A 15 5.03 -4.77 6.59
CA VAL A 15 3.91 -5.71 6.72
C VAL A 15 4.06 -6.85 5.71
N LYS A 16 3.99 -8.09 6.19
CA LYS A 16 3.93 -9.27 5.33
C LYS A 16 2.57 -9.37 4.64
N VAL A 17 2.57 -9.34 3.31
CA VAL A 17 1.37 -9.42 2.47
C VAL A 17 0.72 -10.82 2.58
N ARG A 18 -0.62 -10.85 2.64
CA ARG A 18 -1.44 -12.08 2.62
C ARG A 18 -2.39 -12.07 1.43
N VAL A 19 -2.53 -13.20 0.76
CA VAL A 19 -3.47 -13.38 -0.35
C VAL A 19 -4.82 -13.82 0.21
N LYS A 20 -5.92 -13.35 -0.40
CA LYS A 20 -7.27 -13.79 -0.06
C LYS A 20 -7.47 -15.28 -0.38
N PRO A 21 -8.32 -16.01 0.35
CA PRO A 21 -8.58 -17.44 0.09
C PRO A 21 -9.11 -17.75 -1.32
N ASP A 22 -9.80 -16.79 -1.94
CA ASP A 22 -10.36 -16.89 -3.29
C ASP A 22 -9.35 -16.58 -4.41
N ASN A 23 -8.10 -16.27 -4.07
CA ASN A 23 -7.03 -15.87 -4.99
C ASN A 23 -7.33 -14.63 -5.86
N THR A 24 -8.31 -13.81 -5.51
CA THR A 24 -8.68 -12.62 -6.30
C THR A 24 -7.80 -11.40 -6.02
N GLY A 25 -7.00 -11.44 -4.95
CA GLY A 25 -6.12 -10.33 -4.58
C GLY A 25 -5.54 -10.44 -3.17
N VAL A 26 -5.08 -9.30 -2.66
CA VAL A 26 -4.45 -9.16 -1.34
C VAL A 26 -5.48 -8.79 -0.27
N ASP A 27 -5.33 -9.35 0.93
CA ASP A 27 -6.10 -8.95 2.10
C ASP A 27 -5.61 -7.59 2.63
N LEU A 28 -6.45 -6.57 2.47
CA LEU A 28 -6.21 -5.22 2.97
C LEU A 28 -6.93 -4.97 4.32
N ALA A 29 -7.67 -5.95 4.84
CA ALA A 29 -8.31 -5.82 6.14
C ALA A 29 -7.26 -5.89 7.26
N ASN A 30 -7.33 -4.94 8.20
CA ASN A 30 -6.48 -4.90 9.39
C ASN A 30 -4.95 -4.86 9.12
N VAL A 31 -4.52 -4.33 7.97
CA VAL A 31 -3.10 -4.09 7.69
C VAL A 31 -2.76 -2.60 7.83
N LYS A 32 -1.55 -2.31 8.33
CA LYS A 32 -1.03 -0.95 8.39
C LYS A 32 -0.78 -0.44 6.96
N MET A 33 -1.34 0.72 6.65
CA MET A 33 -1.15 1.41 5.37
C MET A 33 -0.22 2.61 5.57
N ALA A 34 0.56 2.93 4.55
CA ALA A 34 1.56 4.00 4.56
C ALA A 34 1.64 4.71 3.19
N MET A 35 2.38 5.81 3.13
CA MET A 35 2.81 6.42 1.88
C MET A 35 3.83 5.49 1.20
N ASN A 36 3.79 5.38 -0.12
CA ASN A 36 4.78 4.61 -0.85
C ASN A 36 6.18 5.25 -0.64
N PRO A 37 7.22 4.47 -0.30
CA PRO A 37 8.54 5.03 0.03
C PRO A 37 9.22 5.85 -1.07
N PHE A 38 8.71 5.82 -2.31
CA PHE A 38 9.28 6.51 -3.46
C PHE A 38 8.48 7.74 -3.90
N CYS A 39 7.30 7.98 -3.31
CA CYS A 39 6.43 9.07 -3.70
C CYS A 39 6.42 10.21 -2.69
#